data_AF-A0A7R8WZ60-F1
#
_entry.id   AF-A0A7R8WZ60-F1
#
_cell.length_a   1.000
_cell.length_b   1.000
_cell.length_c   1.000
_cell.angle_alpha   90.00
_cell.angle_beta   90.00
_cell.angle_gamma   90.00
#
_symmetry.space_group_name_H-M   'P 1'
#
loop_
_entity.id
_entity.type
_entity.pdbx_description
1 polymer ?
#
loop_
_entity_poly.entity_id
_entity_poly.type
_entity_poly.pdbx_seq_one_letter_code
_entity_poly.pdbx_strand_id
1 'polypeptide(L)'
;LALAHWWAKIFRFRRPQRLFGLGYVVIKVAILSVCEIGLFPVLCGWWIDVCSLALLETSLKERLANFIASPGTSMFLHWMLGMGYIFYMANLIILLREVLRPGVLWFLRNLNDPD
;
A
#
# COMPACT_ATOMS: atom_id res chain seq x y z
N LEU A 1 51.28 9.97 -19.29
CA LEU A 1 50.05 10.14 -20.11
C LEU A 1 49.23 8.86 -20.23
N ALA A 2 49.81 7.70 -20.58
CA ALA A 2 49.08 6.42 -20.70
C ALA A 2 48.43 5.93 -19.38
N LEU A 3 49.13 6.05 -18.24
CA LEU A 3 48.59 5.70 -16.92
C LEU A 3 47.41 6.59 -16.50
N ALA A 4 47.41 7.86 -16.90
CA ALA A 4 46.33 8.80 -16.63
C ALA A 4 45.07 8.50 -17.46
N HIS A 5 45.23 8.12 -18.73
CA HIS A 5 44.11 7.63 -19.56
C HIS A 5 43.56 6.29 -19.07
N TRP A 6 44.41 5.42 -18.52
CA TRP A 6 43.99 4.15 -17.94
C TRP A 6 43.17 4.37 -16.64
N TRP A 7 43.61 5.29 -15.78
CA TRP A 7 42.83 5.77 -14.63
C TRP A 7 41.53 6.48 -15.01
N ALA A 8 41.51 7.29 -16.07
CA ALA A 8 40.27 7.91 -16.55
C ALA A 8 39.23 6.88 -17.04
N LYS A 9 39.68 5.70 -17.48
CA LYS A 9 38.83 4.57 -17.91
C LYS A 9 38.34 3.74 -16.72
N ILE A 10 39.14 3.59 -15.66
CA ILE A 10 38.73 2.96 -14.38
C ILE A 10 37.68 3.85 -13.66
N PHE A 11 37.84 5.17 -13.75
CA PHE A 11 36.89 6.17 -13.25
C PHE A 11 35.66 6.39 -14.15
N ARG A 12 35.52 5.64 -15.25
CA ARG A 12 34.24 5.54 -16.01
C ARG A 12 33.22 4.67 -15.25
N PHE A 13 33.20 4.83 -13.93
CA PHE A 13 32.41 4.18 -12.89
C PHE A 13 30.90 4.51 -12.95
N ARG A 14 30.40 4.98 -14.09
CA ARG A 14 28.98 5.29 -14.30
C ARG A 14 28.10 4.04 -14.38
N ARG A 15 28.66 2.89 -14.78
CA ARG A 15 27.94 1.61 -14.85
C ARG A 15 27.61 1.00 -13.47
N PRO A 16 28.55 0.86 -12.52
CA PRO A 16 28.22 0.36 -11.18
C PRO A 16 27.28 1.33 -10.44
N GLN A 17 27.44 2.65 -10.58
CA GLN A 17 26.52 3.63 -9.98
C GLN A 17 25.06 3.46 -10.45
N ARG A 18 24.85 3.14 -11.74
CA ARG A 18 23.50 2.84 -12.27
C ARG A 18 22.93 1.52 -11.73
N LEU A 19 23.77 0.49 -11.54
CA LEU A 19 23.36 -0.77 -10.93
C LEU A 19 22.96 -0.60 -9.46
N PHE A 20 23.76 0.14 -8.67
CA PHE A 20 23.41 0.49 -7.30
C PHE A 20 22.13 1.35 -7.22
N GLY A 21 21.97 2.31 -8.14
CA GLY A 21 20.75 3.11 -8.26
C GLY A 21 19.51 2.26 -8.59
N LEU A 22 19.62 1.33 -9.54
CA LEU A 22 18.53 0.43 -9.90
C LEU A 22 18.18 -0.51 -8.75
N GLY A 23 19.18 -1.09 -8.07
CA GLY A 23 18.98 -1.95 -6.90
C GLY A 23 18.27 -1.23 -5.76
N TYR A 24 18.65 0.03 -5.49
CA TYR A 24 17.96 0.87 -4.52
C TYR A 24 16.49 1.12 -4.89
N VAL A 25 16.19 1.44 -6.16
CA VAL A 25 14.80 1.67 -6.61
C VAL A 25 13.97 0.39 -6.45
N VAL A 26 14.51 -0.76 -6.84
CA VAL A 26 13.82 -2.06 -6.70
C VAL A 26 13.50 -2.37 -5.24
N ILE A 27 14.49 -2.22 -4.34
CA ILE A 27 14.28 -2.45 -2.90
C ILE A 27 13.24 -1.47 -2.35
N LYS A 28 13.35 -0.18 -2.71
CA LYS A 28 12.41 0.85 -2.28
C LYS A 28 10.98 0.54 -2.71
N VAL A 29 10.78 0.21 -3.99
CA VAL A 29 9.44 -0.13 -4.52
C VAL A 29 8.92 -1.40 -3.86
N ALA A 30 9.74 -2.44 -3.70
CA ALA A 30 9.31 -3.67 -3.03
C ALA A 30 8.85 -3.42 -1.58
N ILE A 31 9.59 -2.63 -0.81
CA ILE A 31 9.20 -2.25 0.56
C ILE A 31 7.88 -1.47 0.53
N LEU A 32 7.75 -0.48 -0.35
CA LEU A 32 6.52 0.30 -0.49
C LEU A 32 5.33 -0.58 -0.86
N SER A 33 5.48 -1.50 -1.82
CA SER A 33 4.42 -2.42 -2.22
C SER A 33 4.00 -3.36 -1.10
N VAL A 34 4.94 -3.88 -0.29
CA VAL A 34 4.61 -4.72 0.88
C VAL A 34 3.88 -3.90 1.94
N CYS A 35 4.28 -2.66 2.19
CA CYS A 35 3.57 -1.78 3.11
C CYS A 35 2.16 -1.44 2.59
N GLU A 36 2.00 -1.16 1.31
CA GLU A 36 0.74 -0.77 0.70
C GLU A 36 -0.25 -1.93 0.59
N ILE A 37 0.21 -3.14 0.26
CA ILE A 37 -0.65 -4.32 0.08
C ILE A 37 -0.80 -5.11 1.39
N GLY A 38 0.18 -5.05 2.28
CA GLY A 38 0.15 -5.79 3.55
C GLY A 38 -0.34 -4.93 4.72
N LEU A 39 0.39 -3.86 5.03
CA LEU A 39 0.17 -3.08 6.25
C LEU A 39 -1.09 -2.20 6.15
N PHE A 40 -1.24 -1.45 5.06
CA PHE A 40 -2.35 -0.53 4.88
C PHE A 40 -3.74 -1.23 4.93
N PRO A 41 -3.95 -2.40 4.28
CA PRO A 41 -5.23 -3.08 4.33
C PRO A 41 -5.49 -3.72 5.68
N VAL A 42 -4.47 -4.24 6.37
CA VAL A 42 -4.62 -4.73 7.75
C VAL A 42 -5.07 -3.61 8.68
N LEU A 43 -4.44 -2.43 8.62
CA LEU A 43 -4.83 -1.28 9.43
C LEU A 43 -6.29 -0.88 9.17
N CYS A 44 -6.68 -0.77 7.90
CA CYS A 44 -8.07 -0.49 7.52
C CYS A 44 -9.05 -1.57 8.03
N GLY A 45 -8.68 -2.84 7.91
CA GLY A 45 -9.47 -3.97 8.39
C GLY A 45 -9.70 -3.92 9.90
N TRP A 46 -8.67 -3.62 10.68
CA TRP A 46 -8.77 -3.43 12.14
C TRP A 46 -9.65 -2.24 12.50
N TRP A 47 -9.52 -1.11 11.79
CA TRP A 47 -10.38 0.05 12.00
C TRP A 47 -11.86 -0.30 11.75
N ILE A 48 -12.16 -1.07 10.70
CA ILE A 48 -13.52 -1.53 10.42
C ILE A 48 -14.04 -2.46 11.52
N ASP A 49 -13.20 -3.34 12.06
CA ASP A 49 -13.59 -4.21 13.17
C ASP A 49 -13.97 -3.38 14.41
N VAL A 50 -13.17 -2.35 14.76
CA VAL A 50 -13.48 -1.39 15.84
C VAL A 50 -14.80 -0.65 15.58
N CYS A 51 -15.05 -0.16 14.37
CA CYS A 51 -16.32 0.47 14.02
C CYS A 51 -17.51 -0.50 14.07
N SER A 52 -17.31 -1.76 13.69
CA SER A 52 -18.35 -2.79 13.71
C SER A 52 -18.70 -3.20 15.15
N LEU A 53 -17.73 -3.14 16.06
CA LEU A 53 -17.96 -3.36 17.50
C LEU A 53 -18.87 -2.30 18.11
N ALA A 54 -18.73 -1.04 17.69
CA ALA A 54 -19.63 0.04 18.11
C ALA A 54 -21.06 -0.14 17.56
N LEU A 55 -21.22 -0.80 16.41
CA LEU A 55 -22.50 -0.96 15.73
C LEU A 55 -23.31 -2.17 16.25
N LEU A 56 -22.65 -3.23 16.70
CA LEU A 56 -23.30 -4.52 16.94
C LEU A 56 -23.68 -4.81 18.40
N GLU A 57 -23.23 -4.05 19.41
CA GLU A 57 -23.46 -4.33 20.85
C GLU A 57 -23.22 -5.82 21.29
N THR A 58 -22.58 -6.63 20.45
CA THR A 58 -22.33 -8.05 20.70
C THR A 58 -20.98 -8.22 21.40
N SER A 59 -20.86 -9.29 22.21
CA SER A 59 -19.76 -9.40 23.17
C SER A 59 -18.39 -9.47 22.49
N LEU A 60 -17.53 -8.49 22.80
CA LEU A 60 -16.08 -8.47 22.50
C LEU A 60 -15.38 -9.78 22.87
N LYS A 61 -15.94 -10.54 23.82
CA LYS A 61 -15.39 -11.79 24.36
C LYS A 61 -15.38 -12.93 23.35
N GLU A 62 -16.38 -13.06 22.48
CA GLU A 62 -16.41 -14.14 21.47
C GLU A 62 -15.46 -13.87 20.30
N ARG A 63 -15.35 -12.61 19.87
CA ARG A 63 -14.37 -12.21 18.84
C ARG A 63 -12.93 -12.37 19.32
N LEU A 64 -12.63 -11.99 20.57
CA LEU A 64 -11.31 -12.17 21.17
C LEU A 64 -10.99 -13.66 21.36
N ALA A 65 -11.97 -14.50 21.73
CA ALA A 65 -11.80 -15.95 21.81
C ALA A 65 -11.45 -16.57 20.45
N ASN A 66 -12.10 -16.13 19.37
CA ASN A 66 -11.75 -16.55 18.00
C ASN A 66 -10.37 -16.04 17.55
N PHE A 67 -9.98 -14.84 18.00
CA PHE A 67 -8.65 -14.26 17.73
C PHE A 67 -7.53 -15.05 18.43
N ILE A 68 -7.76 -15.46 19.68
CA ILE A 68 -6.81 -16.25 20.47
C ILE A 68 -6.75 -17.70 19.95
N ALA A 69 -7.88 -18.28 19.54
CA ALA A 69 -7.94 -19.63 19.01
C ALA A 69 -7.21 -19.77 17.67
N SER A 70 -7.25 -18.76 16.80
CA SER A 70 -6.52 -18.77 15.52
C SER A 70 -6.05 -17.37 15.07
N PRO A 71 -4.91 -16.88 15.58
CA PRO A 71 -4.43 -15.54 15.27
C PRO A 71 -4.09 -15.35 13.79
N GLY A 72 -3.60 -16.40 13.12
CA GLY A 72 -3.30 -16.35 11.68
C GLY A 72 -4.53 -16.16 10.81
N THR A 73 -5.58 -16.95 11.05
CA THR A 73 -6.85 -16.84 10.31
C THR A 73 -7.51 -15.49 10.57
N SER A 74 -7.51 -15.03 11.82
CA SER A 74 -8.06 -13.72 12.15
C SER A 74 -7.34 -12.58 11.43
N MET A 75 -6.00 -12.60 11.41
CA MET A 75 -5.21 -11.59 10.70
C MET A 75 -5.47 -11.61 9.18
N PHE A 76 -5.59 -12.80 8.60
CA PHE A 76 -5.96 -12.96 7.19
C PHE A 76 -7.35 -12.40 6.89
N LEU A 77 -8.34 -12.64 7.76
CA LEU A 77 -9.69 -12.08 7.62
C LEU A 77 -9.69 -10.54 7.69
N HIS A 78 -8.95 -9.94 8.64
CA HIS A 78 -8.82 -8.48 8.71
C HIS A 78 -8.16 -7.91 7.46
N TRP A 79 -7.09 -8.55 6.96
CA TRP A 79 -6.46 -8.17 5.71
C TRP A 79 -7.43 -8.25 4.52
N MET A 80 -8.17 -9.36 4.40
CA MET A 80 -9.14 -9.58 3.32
C MET A 80 -10.28 -8.55 3.35
N LEU A 81 -10.84 -8.27 4.54
CA LEU A 81 -11.87 -7.25 4.73
C LEU A 81 -11.34 -5.84 4.39
N GLY A 82 -10.13 -5.52 4.83
CA GLY A 82 -9.47 -4.26 4.51
C GLY A 82 -9.21 -4.08 3.01
N MET A 83 -8.75 -5.13 2.32
CA MET A 83 -8.59 -5.13 0.87
C MET A 83 -9.91 -4.92 0.14
N GLY A 84 -10.97 -5.62 0.56
CA GLY A 84 -12.32 -5.42 0.02
C GLY A 84 -12.84 -4.00 0.20
N TYR A 85 -12.61 -3.40 1.37
CA TYR A 85 -12.97 -2.02 1.65
C TYR A 85 -12.24 -1.01 0.75
N ILE A 86 -10.92 -1.15 0.59
CA ILE A 86 -10.12 -0.28 -0.29
C ILE A 86 -10.63 -0.39 -1.72
N PHE A 87 -10.87 -1.61 -2.21
CA PHE A 87 -11.42 -1.84 -3.54
C PHE A 87 -12.80 -1.18 -3.70
N TYR A 88 -13.70 -1.36 -2.73
CA TYR A 88 -15.04 -0.77 -2.78
C TYR A 88 -15.00 0.77 -2.77
N MET A 89 -14.16 1.36 -1.92
CA MET A 89 -13.97 2.82 -1.87
C MET A 89 -13.38 3.36 -3.17
N ALA A 90 -12.41 2.68 -3.78
CA ALA A 90 -11.87 3.06 -5.08
C ALA A 90 -12.95 3.04 -6.17
N ASN A 91 -13.76 1.97 -6.24
CA ASN A 91 -14.87 1.87 -7.18
C ASN A 91 -15.92 2.96 -6.93
N LEU A 92 -16.26 3.24 -5.67
CA LEU A 92 -17.18 4.31 -5.31
C LEU A 92 -16.65 5.67 -5.80
N ILE A 93 -15.36 5.97 -5.60
CA ILE A 93 -14.74 7.21 -6.08
C ILE A 93 -14.78 7.29 -7.61
N ILE A 94 -14.54 6.19 -8.33
CA ILE A 94 -14.61 6.15 -9.79
C ILE A 94 -16.05 6.42 -10.26
N LEU A 95 -17.03 5.72 -9.71
CA LEU A 95 -18.45 5.93 -10.04
C LEU A 95 -18.91 7.36 -9.71
N LEU A 96 -18.47 7.91 -8.58
CA LEU A 96 -18.75 9.29 -8.21
C LEU A 96 -18.15 10.27 -9.23
N ARG A 97 -16.97 10.00 -9.79
CA ARG A 97 -16.39 10.83 -10.87
C ARG A 97 -17.16 10.74 -12.18
N GLU A 98 -17.80 9.60 -12.48
CA GLU A 98 -18.63 9.43 -13.67
C GLU A 98 -19.97 10.17 -13.54
N VAL A 99 -20.58 10.15 -12.34
CA VAL A 99 -21.91 10.73 -12.10
C VAL A 99 -21.85 12.22 -11.72
N LEU A 100 -20.83 12.66 -10.97
CA LEU A 100 -20.70 14.04 -10.53
C LEU A 100 -20.04 14.91 -11.60
N ARG A 101 -20.50 16.16 -11.72
CA ARG A 101 -19.88 17.14 -12.62
C ARG A 101 -18.39 17.36 -12.28
N PRO A 102 -17.51 17.47 -13.29
CA PRO A 102 -16.08 17.73 -13.10
C PRO A 102 -15.91 19.10 -12.42
N GLY A 103 -15.56 19.08 -11.14
CA GLY A 103 -15.45 20.27 -10.28
C GLY A 103 -15.85 20.02 -8.83
N VAL A 104 -16.72 19.04 -8.56
CA VAL A 104 -17.17 18.74 -7.19
C VAL A 104 -16.11 17.97 -6.38
N LEU A 105 -15.37 17.08 -7.04
CA LEU A 105 -14.35 16.23 -6.41
C LEU A 105 -12.94 16.83 -6.44
N TRP A 106 -12.80 18.15 -6.53
CA TRP A 106 -11.50 18.83 -6.67
C TRP A 106 -10.51 18.54 -5.53
N PHE A 107 -11.00 18.15 -4.34
CA PHE A 107 -10.18 17.79 -3.18
C PHE A 107 -9.60 16.36 -3.28
N LEU A 108 -10.23 15.48 -4.05
CA LEU A 108 -9.76 14.11 -4.29
C LEU A 108 -8.84 14.15 -5.50
N ARG A 109 -7.52 14.19 -5.26
CA ARG A 109 -6.53 14.16 -6.32
C ARG A 109 -6.75 12.91 -7.19
N ASN A 110 -6.77 13.10 -8.50
CA ASN A 110 -6.96 12.01 -9.44
C ASN A 110 -5.77 11.05 -9.35
N LEU A 111 -5.98 9.87 -8.76
CA LEU A 111 -4.92 8.86 -8.60
C LEU A 111 -4.53 8.21 -9.94
N ASN A 112 -5.38 8.33 -10.96
CA ASN A 112 -5.13 7.82 -12.31
C ASN A 112 -4.54 8.89 -13.25
N ASP A 113 -4.33 10.13 -12.80
CA ASP A 113 -3.61 11.12 -13.61
C ASP A 113 -2.11 10.81 -13.55
N PRO A 114 -1.44 10.57 -14.71
CA PRO A 114 -0.01 10.27 -14.75
C PRO A 114 0.89 11.51 -14.61
N ASP A 115 0.32 12.72 -14.46
CA ASP A 115 1.03 14.00 -14.35
C ASP A 115 1.27 14.46 -12.89
#